data_AF-A0A7J9XGR4-F1
#
_entry.id   AF-A0A7J9XGR4-F1
#
_cell.length_a   1.000
_cell.length_b   1.000
_cell.length_c   1.000
_cell.angle_alpha   90.00
_cell.angle_beta   90.00
_cell.angle_gamma   90.00
#
_symmetry.space_group_name_H-M   'P 1'
#
loop_
_entity.id
_entity.type
_entity.pdbx_description
1 polymer ?
#
loop_
_entity_poly.entity_id
_entity_poly.type
_entity_poly.pdbx_seq_one_letter_code
_entity_poly.pdbx_strand_id
1 'polypeptide(L)'
;MTIGTALSFVSLLLPVLIGVLARAAVPEGTDPAQALPYLYLEQMPTWVGALFAVSLVGAIMSVLDSMVLDATANFVRDIYQRRGGVTDQAKLVRAARLCTVVVCGIGLLLAFTIPDLNQLFVLGNGVATGGLFVVAAAAWLSRRATTTGAWWAIVGGGSATVAVAVASWVVNGDAALGFFGITPVYAAFGVAAIAIVVGSLVSRPDPTADPEATLLTNRHQYVPAERELTTTDKERNA
;
A
#
# COMPACT_ATOMS: atom_id res chain seq x y z
N MET A 1 13.00 -15.60 -14.05
CA MET A 1 11.75 -14.79 -14.13
C MET A 1 10.50 -15.62 -14.41
N THR A 2 10.57 -16.70 -15.21
CA THR A 2 9.41 -17.52 -15.59
C THR A 2 8.76 -18.34 -14.47
N ILE A 3 9.55 -18.87 -13.53
CA ILE A 3 9.02 -19.65 -12.39
C ILE A 3 8.20 -18.77 -11.45
N GLY A 4 8.67 -17.55 -11.14
CA GLY A 4 7.96 -16.61 -10.28
C GLY A 4 6.63 -16.14 -10.90
N THR A 5 6.63 -15.86 -12.21
CA THR A 5 5.39 -15.53 -12.92
C THR A 5 4.41 -16.71 -12.92
N ALA A 6 4.88 -17.93 -13.18
CA ALA A 6 4.03 -19.12 -13.14
C ALA A 6 3.41 -19.35 -11.76
N LEU A 7 4.19 -19.23 -10.69
CA LEU A 7 3.71 -19.34 -9.32
C LEU A 7 2.65 -18.28 -8.99
N SER A 8 2.85 -17.04 -9.48
CA SER A 8 1.91 -15.94 -9.29
C SER A 8 0.57 -16.22 -9.99
N PHE A 9 0.61 -16.74 -11.22
CA PHE A 9 -0.60 -17.16 -11.94
C PHE A 9 -1.38 -18.25 -11.19
N VAL A 10 -0.68 -19.27 -10.69
CA VAL A 10 -1.32 -20.35 -9.90
C VAL A 10 -1.94 -19.79 -8.62
N SER A 11 -1.22 -18.90 -7.93
CA SER A 11 -1.68 -18.30 -6.66
C SER A 11 -2.91 -17.41 -6.86
N LEU A 12 -3.04 -16.73 -7.99
CA LEU A 12 -4.22 -15.93 -8.34
C LEU A 12 -5.43 -16.79 -8.73
N LEU A 13 -5.19 -17.97 -9.33
CA LEU A 13 -6.25 -18.85 -9.80
C LEU A 13 -7.02 -19.50 -8.64
N LEU A 14 -6.31 -19.85 -7.56
CA LEU A 14 -6.90 -20.59 -6.42
C LEU A 14 -8.06 -19.84 -5.74
N PRO A 15 -7.93 -18.57 -5.29
CA PRO A 15 -9.03 -17.86 -4.64
C PRO A 15 -10.24 -17.67 -5.57
N VAL A 16 -9.99 -17.40 -6.85
CA VAL A 16 -11.05 -17.20 -7.86
C VAL A 16 -11.84 -18.49 -8.06
N LEU A 17 -11.16 -19.63 -8.22
CA LEU A 17 -11.83 -20.93 -8.34
C LEU A 17 -12.65 -21.25 -7.10
N ILE A 18 -12.11 -21.03 -5.90
CA ILE A 18 -12.84 -21.27 -4.66
C ILE A 18 -14.10 -20.39 -4.60
N GLY A 19 -14.01 -19.11 -4.96
CA GLY A 19 -15.16 -18.20 -5.01
C GLY A 19 -16.25 -18.65 -6.01
N VAL A 20 -15.84 -19.09 -7.20
CA VAL A 20 -16.77 -19.61 -8.21
C VAL A 20 -17.46 -20.89 -7.74
N LEU A 21 -16.72 -21.80 -7.10
CA LEU A 21 -17.28 -23.04 -6.54
C LEU A 21 -18.18 -22.76 -5.33
N ALA A 22 -17.83 -21.78 -4.50
CA ALA A 22 -18.63 -21.37 -3.34
C ALA A 22 -20.03 -20.91 -3.77
N ARG A 23 -20.17 -20.27 -4.94
CA ARG A 23 -21.47 -19.82 -5.47
C ARG A 23 -22.46 -20.97 -5.71
N ALA A 24 -22.00 -22.20 -5.86
CA ALA A 24 -22.88 -23.38 -5.99
C ALA A 24 -23.32 -23.97 -4.63
N ALA A 25 -22.61 -23.65 -3.55
CA ALA A 25 -22.81 -24.24 -2.22
C ALA A 25 -23.36 -23.25 -1.17
N VAL A 26 -23.30 -21.94 -1.47
CA VAL A 26 -23.75 -20.85 -0.61
C VAL A 26 -25.17 -20.41 -1.02
N PRO A 27 -26.10 -20.19 -0.08
CA PRO A 27 -27.46 -19.72 -0.37
C PRO A 27 -27.49 -18.38 -1.12
N GLU A 28 -28.49 -18.23 -2.00
CA GLU A 28 -28.73 -16.96 -2.70
C GLU A 28 -29.02 -15.83 -1.70
N GLY A 29 -28.40 -14.66 -1.91
CA GLY A 29 -28.54 -13.50 -1.02
C GLY A 29 -27.53 -13.43 0.13
N THR A 30 -26.63 -14.41 0.28
CA THR A 30 -25.50 -14.31 1.21
C THR A 30 -24.56 -13.19 0.76
N ASP A 31 -24.12 -12.35 1.70
CA ASP A 31 -23.10 -11.33 1.44
C ASP A 31 -21.85 -11.99 0.83
N PRO A 32 -21.38 -11.54 -0.35
CA PRO A 32 -20.16 -12.07 -0.97
C PRO A 32 -18.94 -12.12 -0.04
N ALA A 33 -18.82 -11.19 0.90
CA ALA A 33 -17.73 -11.18 1.88
C ALA A 33 -17.81 -12.35 2.89
N GLN A 34 -19.00 -12.91 3.11
CA GLN A 34 -19.25 -14.01 4.04
C GLN A 34 -19.34 -15.38 3.35
N ALA A 35 -19.31 -15.43 2.02
CA ALA A 35 -19.45 -16.68 1.26
C ALA A 35 -18.37 -17.73 1.61
N LEU A 36 -17.11 -17.31 1.75
CA LEU A 36 -16.00 -18.18 2.13
C LEU A 36 -16.10 -18.66 3.59
N PRO A 37 -16.28 -17.78 4.60
CA PRO A 37 -16.54 -18.21 5.97
C PRO A 37 -17.71 -19.20 6.08
N TYR A 38 -18.82 -18.94 5.40
CA TYR A 38 -19.99 -19.82 5.40
C TYR A 38 -19.64 -21.22 4.89
N LEU A 39 -18.92 -21.32 3.77
CA LEU A 39 -18.53 -22.60 3.19
C LEU A 39 -17.71 -23.46 4.17
N TYR A 40 -16.73 -22.87 4.85
CA TYR A 40 -15.85 -23.63 5.74
C TYR A 40 -16.43 -23.89 7.13
N LEU A 41 -17.31 -23.02 7.62
CA LEU A 41 -17.89 -23.16 8.96
C LEU A 41 -19.16 -24.01 8.97
N GLU A 42 -20.00 -23.90 7.93
CA GLU A 42 -21.32 -24.56 7.91
C GLU A 42 -21.35 -25.84 7.07
N GLN A 43 -20.57 -25.91 5.97
CA GLN A 43 -20.64 -27.05 5.04
C GLN A 43 -19.54 -28.11 5.27
N MET A 44 -18.50 -27.78 6.03
CA MET A 44 -17.35 -28.66 6.25
C MET A 44 -17.36 -29.29 7.66
N PRO A 45 -16.64 -30.41 7.87
CA PRO A 45 -16.47 -30.98 9.19
C PRO A 45 -15.89 -29.96 10.18
N THR A 46 -16.34 -30.00 11.44
CA THR A 46 -15.98 -29.02 12.48
C THR A 46 -14.47 -28.81 12.64
N TRP A 47 -13.66 -29.86 12.47
CA TRP A 47 -12.20 -29.77 12.56
C TRP A 47 -11.57 -28.99 11.40
N VAL A 48 -12.15 -29.08 10.19
CA VAL A 48 -11.70 -28.30 9.02
C VAL A 48 -12.09 -26.83 9.19
N GLY A 49 -13.32 -26.57 9.64
CA GLY A 49 -13.78 -25.21 9.90
C GLY A 49 -12.93 -24.50 10.97
N ALA A 50 -12.54 -25.21 12.02
CA ALA A 50 -11.64 -24.69 13.05
C ALA A 50 -10.23 -24.38 12.50
N LEU A 51 -9.65 -25.29 11.71
CA LEU A 51 -8.36 -25.05 11.05
C LEU A 51 -8.43 -23.84 10.09
N PHE A 52 -9.52 -23.72 9.34
CA PHE A 52 -9.75 -22.57 8.45
C PHE A 52 -9.82 -21.27 9.26
N ALA A 53 -10.61 -21.21 10.33
CA ALA A 53 -10.72 -20.02 11.16
C ALA A 53 -9.36 -19.58 11.74
N VAL A 54 -8.57 -20.52 12.28
CA VAL A 54 -7.23 -20.23 12.83
C VAL A 54 -6.27 -19.75 11.73
N SER A 55 -6.26 -20.41 10.57
CA SER A 55 -5.41 -20.02 9.44
C SER A 55 -5.78 -18.67 8.84
N LEU A 56 -7.08 -18.36 8.77
CA LEU A 56 -7.58 -17.05 8.32
C LEU A 56 -7.11 -15.94 9.25
N VAL A 57 -7.27 -16.11 10.57
CA VAL A 57 -6.80 -15.13 11.56
C VAL A 57 -5.27 -14.98 11.49
N GLY A 58 -4.54 -16.10 11.38
CA GLY A 58 -3.08 -16.07 11.24
C GLY A 58 -2.61 -15.35 9.97
N ALA A 59 -3.28 -15.59 8.84
CA ALA A 59 -3.00 -14.91 7.58
C ALA A 59 -3.27 -13.40 7.69
N ILE A 60 -4.41 -13.00 8.26
CA ILE A 60 -4.74 -11.59 8.51
C ILE A 60 -3.68 -10.93 9.39
N MET A 61 -3.29 -11.57 10.50
CA MET A 61 -2.29 -11.03 11.40
C MET A 61 -0.94 -10.83 10.71
N SER A 62 -0.52 -11.75 9.84
CA SER A 62 0.75 -11.63 9.09
C SER A 62 0.78 -10.42 8.13
N VAL A 63 -0.37 -10.08 7.53
CA VAL A 63 -0.48 -8.92 6.64
C VAL A 63 -0.57 -7.64 7.47
N LEU A 64 -1.33 -7.65 8.57
CA LEU A 64 -1.45 -6.50 9.46
C LEU A 64 -0.09 -6.12 10.06
N ASP A 65 0.69 -7.09 10.53
CA ASP A 65 2.01 -6.84 11.12
C ASP A 65 2.97 -6.20 10.11
N SER A 66 2.99 -6.68 8.87
CA SER A 66 3.84 -6.09 7.82
C SER A 66 3.38 -4.69 7.42
N MET A 67 2.07 -4.45 7.27
CA MET A 67 1.55 -3.12 6.94
C MET A 67 1.80 -2.09 8.05
N VAL A 68 1.62 -2.48 9.31
CA VAL A 68 1.89 -1.60 10.46
C VAL A 68 3.39 -1.33 10.59
N LEU A 69 4.23 -2.35 10.38
CA LEU A 69 5.67 -2.18 10.37
C LEU A 69 6.12 -1.22 9.27
N ASP A 70 5.60 -1.38 8.05
CA ASP A 70 5.92 -0.48 6.92
C ASP A 70 5.50 0.96 7.19
N ALA A 71 4.26 1.17 7.68
CA ALA A 71 3.75 2.50 8.01
C ALA A 71 4.59 3.19 9.08
N THR A 72 4.96 2.45 10.14
CA THR A 72 5.73 2.99 11.26
C THR A 72 7.20 3.24 10.88
N ALA A 73 7.81 2.36 10.09
CA ALA A 73 9.17 2.54 9.58
C ALA A 73 9.26 3.78 8.68
N ASN A 74 8.31 3.96 7.77
CA ASN A 74 8.22 5.15 6.92
C ASN A 74 8.04 6.42 7.75
N PHE A 75 7.14 6.41 8.74
CA PHE A 75 6.94 7.55 9.62
C PHE A 75 8.21 7.91 10.41
N VAL A 76 8.87 6.93 11.01
CA VAL A 76 10.06 7.16 11.83
C VAL A 76 11.22 7.66 10.98
N ARG A 77 11.48 7.04 9.83
CA ARG A 77 12.61 7.41 8.96
C ARG A 77 12.38 8.73 8.24
N ASP A 78 11.21 8.91 7.62
CA ASP A 78 10.99 10.03 6.70
C ASP A 78 10.50 11.29 7.41
N ILE A 79 9.81 11.14 8.55
CA ILE A 79 9.28 12.28 9.31
C ILE A 79 10.11 12.51 10.56
N TYR A 80 10.18 11.52 11.46
CA TYR A 80 10.76 11.72 12.79
C TYR A 80 12.29 11.93 12.75
N GLN A 81 13.03 11.08 12.06
CA GLN A 81 14.49 11.20 11.89
C GLN A 81 14.85 12.40 11.01
N ARG A 82 14.21 12.50 9.83
CA ARG A 82 14.57 13.53 8.85
C ARG A 82 14.27 14.96 9.31
N ARG A 83 13.18 15.19 10.06
CA ARG A 83 12.88 16.52 10.63
C ARG A 83 13.56 16.78 11.97
N GLY A 84 13.71 15.76 12.81
CA GLY A 84 14.20 15.91 14.18
C GLY A 84 15.70 15.75 14.36
N GLY A 85 16.40 15.17 13.38
CA GLY A 85 17.83 14.81 13.51
C GLY A 85 18.10 13.79 14.63
N VAL A 86 17.07 13.09 15.10
CA VAL A 86 17.16 12.19 16.26
C VAL A 86 17.75 10.86 15.83
N THR A 87 18.91 10.51 16.38
CA THR A 87 19.62 9.24 16.10
C THR A 87 19.52 8.23 17.25
N ASP A 88 18.99 8.63 18.40
CA ASP A 88 18.88 7.77 19.58
C ASP A 88 17.84 6.66 19.38
N GLN A 89 18.31 5.41 19.34
CA GLN A 89 17.51 4.20 19.13
C GLN A 89 16.35 4.09 20.11
N ALA A 90 16.53 4.47 21.38
CA ALA A 90 15.46 4.37 22.37
C ALA A 90 14.29 5.31 22.05
N LYS A 91 14.57 6.51 21.55
CA LYS A 91 13.55 7.47 21.10
C LYS A 91 12.88 7.02 19.81
N LEU A 92 13.63 6.45 18.89
CA LEU A 92 13.11 5.90 17.63
C LEU A 92 12.10 4.77 17.88
N VAL A 93 12.43 3.82 18.77
CA VAL A 93 11.53 2.72 19.12
C VAL A 93 10.27 3.24 19.82
N ARG A 94 10.38 4.25 20.69
CA ARG A 94 9.21 4.89 21.33
C ARG A 94 8.32 5.59 20.31
N ALA A 95 8.91 6.31 19.35
CA ALA A 95 8.17 6.96 18.27
C ALA A 95 7.48 5.93 17.37
N ALA A 96 8.16 4.83 17.02
CA ALA A 96 7.59 3.72 16.27
C ALA A 96 6.38 3.13 17.00
N ARG A 97 6.52 2.81 18.29
CA ARG A 97 5.44 2.23 19.10
C ARG A 97 4.24 3.17 19.23
N LEU A 98 4.47 4.47 19.39
CA LEU A 98 3.38 5.46 19.41
C LEU A 98 2.68 5.53 18.04
N CYS A 99 3.45 5.51 16.96
CA CYS A 99 2.91 5.49 15.60
C CYS A 99 2.07 4.22 15.36
N THR A 100 2.52 3.05 15.82
CA THR A 100 1.76 1.79 15.76
C THR A 100 0.38 1.95 16.39
N VAL A 101 0.32 2.49 17.61
CA VAL A 101 -0.96 2.70 18.32
C VAL A 101 -1.88 3.64 17.56
N VAL A 102 -1.33 4.72 17.00
CA VAL A 102 -2.10 5.70 16.21
C VAL A 102 -2.63 5.09 14.92
N VAL A 103 -1.80 4.37 14.16
CA VAL A 103 -2.19 3.73 12.89
C VAL A 103 -3.26 2.67 13.12
N CYS A 104 -3.08 1.80 14.12
CA CYS A 104 -4.09 0.80 14.48
C CYS A 104 -5.39 1.46 14.99
N GLY A 105 -5.29 2.56 15.75
CA GLY A 105 -6.45 3.31 16.21
C GLY A 105 -7.26 3.93 15.06
N ILE A 106 -6.59 4.51 14.06
CA ILE A 106 -7.24 5.04 12.85
C ILE A 106 -7.87 3.91 12.03
N GLY A 107 -7.15 2.79 11.86
CA GLY A 107 -7.68 1.62 11.15
C GLY A 107 -8.94 1.05 11.81
N LEU A 108 -8.94 0.95 13.14
CA LEU A 108 -10.10 0.50 13.91
C LEU A 108 -11.28 1.47 13.79
N LEU A 109 -11.02 2.78 13.86
CA LEU A 109 -12.05 3.80 13.66
C LEU A 109 -12.69 3.68 12.27
N LEU A 110 -11.87 3.54 11.22
CA LEU A 110 -12.35 3.37 9.85
C LEU A 110 -13.20 2.11 9.70
N ALA A 111 -12.76 1.00 10.28
CA ALA A 111 -13.49 -0.27 10.27
C ALA A 111 -14.89 -0.18 10.90
N PHE A 112 -15.06 0.64 11.95
CA PHE A 112 -16.38 0.89 12.54
C PHE A 112 -17.25 1.87 11.74
N THR A 113 -16.64 2.82 11.03
CA THR A 113 -17.39 3.83 10.26
C THR A 113 -17.87 3.35 8.89
N ILE A 114 -17.09 2.49 8.22
CA ILE A 114 -17.36 2.01 6.85
C ILE A 114 -17.50 0.49 6.92
N PRO A 115 -18.72 -0.05 7.14
CA PRO A 115 -18.95 -1.48 7.27
C PRO A 115 -18.85 -2.25 5.95
N ASP A 116 -18.84 -1.54 4.81
CA ASP A 116 -18.71 -2.14 3.48
C ASP A 116 -17.24 -2.32 3.10
N LEU A 117 -16.82 -3.60 3.03
CA LEU A 117 -15.46 -4.00 2.65
C LEU A 117 -15.05 -3.46 1.28
N ASN A 118 -15.96 -3.44 0.31
CA ASN A 118 -15.67 -3.03 -1.06
C ASN A 118 -15.35 -1.53 -1.11
N GLN A 119 -16.11 -0.71 -0.38
CA GLN A 119 -15.87 0.73 -0.28
C GLN A 119 -14.51 1.04 0.33
N LEU A 120 -14.16 0.34 1.43
CA LEU A 120 -12.86 0.51 2.08
C LEU A 120 -11.71 0.10 1.17
N PHE A 121 -11.88 -0.99 0.42
CA PHE A 121 -10.88 -1.48 -0.55
C PHE A 121 -10.66 -0.51 -1.71
N VAL A 122 -11.74 0.04 -2.29
CA VAL A 122 -11.65 1.02 -3.38
C VAL A 122 -11.02 2.33 -2.92
N LEU A 123 -11.39 2.82 -1.74
CA LEU A 123 -10.82 4.03 -1.16
C LEU A 123 -9.32 3.85 -0.85
N GLY A 124 -8.96 2.77 -0.17
CA GLY A 124 -7.57 2.47 0.22
C GLY A 124 -6.64 2.32 -0.99
N ASN A 125 -7.03 1.48 -1.96
CA ASN A 125 -6.22 1.29 -3.16
C ASN A 125 -6.24 2.52 -4.08
N GLY A 126 -7.37 3.23 -4.17
CA GLY A 126 -7.45 4.45 -4.96
C GLY A 126 -6.47 5.50 -4.48
N VAL A 127 -6.37 5.73 -3.17
CA VAL A 127 -5.43 6.71 -2.61
C VAL A 127 -3.98 6.25 -2.82
N ALA A 128 -3.69 4.96 -2.61
CA ALA A 128 -2.35 4.41 -2.78
C ALA A 128 -1.86 4.48 -4.24
N THR A 129 -2.72 4.12 -5.20
CA THR A 129 -2.37 4.10 -6.63
C THR A 129 -2.48 5.48 -7.29
N GLY A 130 -3.38 6.31 -6.77
CA GLY A 130 -3.90 7.49 -7.46
C GLY A 130 -2.89 8.56 -7.81
N GLY A 131 -1.80 8.68 -7.05
CA GLY A 131 -0.72 9.61 -7.35
C GLY A 131 0.65 8.95 -7.44
N LEU A 132 0.91 7.93 -6.62
CA LEU A 132 2.25 7.39 -6.43
C LEU A 132 2.72 6.54 -7.61
N PHE A 133 1.82 5.73 -8.19
CA PHE A 133 2.17 4.89 -9.33
C PHE A 133 2.51 5.73 -10.56
N VAL A 134 1.72 6.76 -10.85
CA VAL A 134 1.94 7.66 -12.00
C VAL A 134 3.28 8.37 -11.87
N VAL A 135 3.62 8.82 -10.67
CA VAL A 135 4.90 9.49 -10.40
C VAL A 135 6.07 8.52 -10.56
N ALA A 136 5.96 7.31 -10.01
CA ALA A 136 7.00 6.28 -10.14
C ALA A 136 7.20 5.88 -11.61
N ALA A 137 6.12 5.66 -12.35
CA ALA A 137 6.17 5.36 -13.77
C ALA A 137 6.78 6.53 -14.56
N ALA A 138 6.39 7.78 -14.29
CA ALA A 138 6.95 8.95 -14.93
C ALA A 138 8.44 9.14 -14.62
N ALA A 139 8.88 8.83 -13.40
CA ALA A 139 10.29 8.88 -13.03
C ALA A 139 11.15 7.90 -13.84
N TRP A 140 10.59 6.74 -14.23
CA TRP A 140 11.29 5.74 -15.03
C TRP A 140 11.17 5.99 -16.54
N LEU A 141 9.99 6.40 -17.02
CA LEU A 141 9.70 6.53 -18.45
C LEU A 141 10.01 7.93 -19.01
N SER A 142 10.03 8.97 -18.18
CA SER A 142 10.19 10.36 -18.63
C SER A 142 11.47 11.00 -18.11
N ARG A 143 12.36 11.36 -19.02
CA ARG A 143 13.55 12.19 -18.73
C ARG A 143 13.23 13.63 -18.31
N ARG A 144 11.96 14.04 -18.40
CA ARG A 144 11.50 15.41 -18.07
C ARG A 144 10.63 15.47 -16.82
N ALA A 145 10.45 14.36 -16.09
CA ALA A 145 9.68 14.39 -14.85
C ALA A 145 10.33 15.34 -13.83
N THR A 146 9.56 16.32 -13.35
CA THR A 146 10.05 17.32 -12.38
C THR A 146 9.51 17.05 -10.98
N THR A 147 10.27 17.46 -9.96
CA THR A 147 9.86 17.34 -8.54
C THR A 147 8.55 18.08 -8.27
N THR A 148 8.34 19.24 -8.88
CA THR A 148 7.10 20.03 -8.77
C THR A 148 5.91 19.31 -9.41
N GLY A 149 6.08 18.75 -10.61
CA GLY A 149 5.03 17.94 -11.25
C GLY A 149 4.70 16.68 -10.48
N ALA A 150 5.70 16.03 -9.89
CA ALA A 150 5.51 14.87 -9.03
C ALA A 150 4.67 15.20 -7.77
N TRP A 151 4.98 16.31 -7.09
CA TRP A 151 4.21 16.75 -5.93
C TRP A 151 2.74 17.02 -6.27
N TRP A 152 2.47 17.75 -7.35
CA TRP A 152 1.10 18.03 -7.79
C TRP A 152 0.36 16.77 -8.23
N ALA A 153 1.04 15.80 -8.81
CA ALA A 153 0.44 14.51 -9.15
C ALA A 153 0.07 13.68 -7.93
N ILE A 154 0.90 13.67 -6.87
CA ILE A 154 0.59 12.97 -5.62
C ILE A 154 -0.64 13.62 -4.95
N VAL A 155 -0.60 14.93 -4.73
CA VAL A 155 -1.68 15.66 -4.05
C VAL A 155 -2.95 15.67 -4.88
N GLY A 156 -2.85 15.92 -6.19
CA GLY A 156 -3.96 15.94 -7.12
C GLY A 156 -4.61 14.57 -7.28
N GLY A 157 -3.83 13.51 -7.49
CA GLY A 157 -4.34 12.14 -7.60
C GLY A 157 -5.03 11.66 -6.32
N GLY A 158 -4.39 11.89 -5.15
CA GLY A 158 -4.96 11.52 -3.85
C GLY A 158 -6.26 12.27 -3.55
N SER A 159 -6.29 13.59 -3.74
CA SER A 159 -7.50 14.39 -3.52
C SER A 159 -8.61 14.07 -4.51
N ALA A 160 -8.29 13.82 -5.78
CA ALA A 160 -9.27 13.38 -6.78
C ALA A 160 -9.89 12.04 -6.41
N THR A 161 -9.10 11.09 -5.89
CA THR A 161 -9.62 9.82 -5.39
C THR A 161 -10.67 10.04 -4.31
N VAL A 162 -10.32 10.83 -3.28
CA VAL A 162 -11.22 11.08 -2.14
C VAL A 162 -12.46 11.84 -2.60
N ALA A 163 -12.30 12.86 -3.44
CA ALA A 163 -13.41 13.66 -3.95
C ALA A 163 -14.40 12.80 -4.77
N VAL A 164 -13.90 11.96 -5.68
CA VAL A 164 -14.74 11.08 -6.50
C VAL A 164 -15.35 9.95 -5.67
N ALA A 165 -14.62 9.39 -4.69
CA ALA A 165 -15.16 8.38 -3.79
C ALA A 165 -16.32 8.94 -2.95
N VAL A 166 -16.16 10.14 -2.39
CA VAL A 166 -17.23 10.81 -1.62
C VAL A 166 -18.40 11.19 -2.53
N ALA A 167 -18.15 11.74 -3.72
CA ALA A 167 -19.21 12.05 -4.68
C ALA A 167 -19.98 10.79 -5.12
N SER A 168 -19.28 9.69 -5.36
CA SER A 168 -19.87 8.40 -5.71
C SER A 168 -20.73 7.85 -4.58
N TRP A 169 -20.26 7.99 -3.33
CA TRP A 169 -21.02 7.58 -2.14
C TRP A 169 -22.30 8.40 -1.97
N VAL A 170 -22.24 9.72 -2.15
CA VAL A 170 -23.42 10.60 -2.03
C VAL A 170 -24.46 10.32 -3.13
N VAL A 171 -24.04 10.04 -4.35
CA VAL A 171 -24.96 9.88 -5.49
C VAL A 171 -25.47 8.45 -5.65
N ASN A 172 -24.60 7.46 -5.49
CA ASN A 172 -24.93 6.05 -5.75
C ASN A 172 -25.09 5.21 -4.48
N GLY A 173 -24.74 5.73 -3.30
CA GLY A 173 -24.67 4.96 -2.05
C GLY A 173 -23.48 4.01 -1.95
N ASP A 174 -22.72 3.85 -3.04
CA ASP A 174 -21.56 2.97 -3.13
C ASP A 174 -20.41 3.68 -3.88
N ALA A 175 -19.26 3.79 -3.21
CA ALA A 175 -18.05 4.38 -3.76
C ALA A 175 -17.45 3.54 -4.91
N ALA A 176 -17.75 2.25 -4.98
CA ALA A 176 -17.20 1.33 -5.97
C ALA A 176 -17.86 1.43 -7.35
N LEU A 177 -19.14 1.85 -7.41
CA LEU A 177 -19.87 2.06 -8.67
C LEU A 177 -19.29 3.22 -9.50
N GLY A 178 -18.56 4.12 -8.85
CA GLY A 178 -17.95 5.29 -9.47
C GLY A 178 -18.96 6.39 -9.77
N PHE A 179 -18.44 7.60 -10.00
CA PHE A 179 -19.25 8.76 -10.32
C PHE A 179 -19.38 8.83 -11.84
N PHE A 180 -20.61 8.65 -12.37
CA PHE A 180 -20.86 8.51 -13.82
C PHE A 180 -20.06 7.38 -14.50
N GLY A 181 -19.84 6.27 -13.80
CA GLY A 181 -19.07 5.11 -14.32
C GLY A 181 -17.55 5.26 -14.27
N ILE A 182 -17.03 6.39 -13.75
CA ILE A 182 -15.61 6.57 -13.47
C ILE A 182 -15.35 6.17 -12.03
N THR A 183 -14.61 5.08 -11.82
CA THR A 183 -14.20 4.67 -10.48
C THR A 183 -13.17 5.65 -9.91
N PRO A 184 -13.07 5.78 -8.57
CA PRO A 184 -12.12 6.68 -7.92
C PRO A 184 -10.67 6.48 -8.38
N VAL A 185 -10.29 5.23 -8.67
CA VAL A 185 -8.96 4.84 -9.16
C VAL A 185 -8.65 5.49 -10.52
N TYR A 186 -9.57 5.38 -11.49
CA TYR A 186 -9.35 5.95 -12.83
C TYR A 186 -9.32 7.47 -12.82
N ALA A 187 -10.17 8.09 -12.00
CA ALA A 187 -10.14 9.54 -11.80
C ALA A 187 -8.78 10.00 -11.26
N ALA A 188 -8.24 9.27 -10.29
CA ALA A 188 -6.95 9.56 -9.70
C ALA A 188 -5.80 9.46 -10.72
N PHE A 189 -5.76 8.38 -11.51
CA PHE A 189 -4.81 8.21 -12.60
C PHE A 189 -4.86 9.37 -13.60
N GLY A 190 -6.07 9.76 -14.03
CA GLY A 190 -6.26 10.86 -14.98
C GLY A 190 -5.73 12.18 -14.44
N VAL A 191 -6.10 12.53 -13.20
CA VAL A 191 -5.68 13.78 -12.57
C VAL A 191 -4.18 13.80 -12.31
N ALA A 192 -3.60 12.70 -11.82
CA ALA A 192 -2.16 12.61 -11.59
C ALA A 192 -1.34 12.68 -12.88
N ALA A 193 -1.81 12.04 -13.96
CA ALA A 193 -1.15 12.11 -15.27
C ALA A 193 -1.17 13.54 -15.84
N ILE A 194 -2.30 14.24 -15.73
CA ILE A 194 -2.39 15.63 -16.16
C ILE A 194 -1.49 16.52 -15.29
N ALA A 195 -1.55 16.36 -13.96
CA ALA A 195 -0.78 17.16 -13.03
C ALA A 195 0.74 17.00 -13.21
N ILE A 196 1.24 15.79 -13.50
CA ILE A 196 2.66 15.59 -13.73
C ILE A 196 3.11 16.17 -15.07
N VAL A 197 2.28 16.05 -16.12
CA VAL A 197 2.58 16.62 -17.44
C VAL A 197 2.58 18.14 -17.37
N VAL A 198 1.51 18.74 -16.85
CA VAL A 198 1.39 20.20 -16.71
C VAL A 198 2.48 20.75 -15.80
N GLY A 199 2.69 20.12 -14.63
CA GLY A 199 3.72 20.54 -13.69
C GLY A 199 5.14 20.44 -14.26
N SER A 200 5.40 19.43 -15.11
CA SER A 200 6.70 19.26 -15.79
C SER A 200 6.88 20.11 -17.04
N LEU A 201 5.80 20.66 -17.61
CA LEU A 201 5.88 21.66 -18.68
C LEU A 201 6.10 23.07 -18.12
N VAL A 202 5.49 23.37 -16.97
CA VAL A 202 5.63 24.67 -16.30
C VAL A 202 6.96 24.77 -15.55
N SER A 203 7.44 23.67 -14.98
CA SER A 203 8.70 23.64 -14.23
C SER A 203 9.84 23.15 -15.13
N ARG A 204 11.02 23.78 -15.03
CA ARG A 204 12.21 23.26 -15.70
C ARG A 204 12.74 22.03 -14.94
N PRO A 205 13.18 20.97 -15.64
CA PRO A 205 13.91 19.87 -15.00
C PRO A 205 15.12 20.41 -14.26
N ASP A 206 15.27 20.04 -12.99
CA ASP A 206 16.41 20.44 -12.17
C ASP A 206 17.70 19.83 -12.77
N PRO A 207 18.69 20.64 -13.19
CA PRO A 207 19.95 20.14 -13.76
C PRO A 207 20.77 19.29 -12.77
N THR A 208 20.49 19.38 -11.46
CA THR A 208 21.20 18.60 -10.42
C THR A 208 20.56 17.25 -10.13
N ALA A 209 19.34 17.01 -10.63
CA ALA A 209 18.70 15.70 -10.62
C ALA A 209 19.26 14.83 -11.76
N ASP A 210 20.57 14.65 -11.78
CA ASP A 210 21.18 13.60 -12.60
C ASP A 210 20.86 12.26 -11.91
N PRO A 211 20.07 11.39 -12.55
CA PRO A 211 19.72 10.09 -11.99
C PRO A 211 20.99 9.28 -11.65
N GLU A 212 22.06 9.42 -12.44
CA GLU A 212 23.32 8.70 -12.22
C GLU A 212 24.09 9.25 -11.02
N ALA A 213 24.20 10.57 -10.86
CA ALA A 213 24.88 11.17 -9.71
C ALA A 213 24.20 10.85 -8.37
N THR A 214 22.87 10.77 -8.34
CA THR A 214 22.11 10.42 -7.13
C THR A 214 22.29 8.94 -6.75
N LEU A 215 22.32 8.05 -7.76
CA LEU A 215 22.58 6.62 -7.55
C LEU A 215 24.00 6.36 -7.04
N LEU A 216 25.00 7.09 -7.56
CA LEU A 216 26.38 6.96 -7.11
C LEU A 216 26.59 7.53 -5.70
N THR A 217 25.94 8.64 -5.36
CA THR A 217 26.01 9.22 -4.01
C THR A 217 25.41 8.28 -2.95
N ASN A 218 24.26 7.64 -3.25
CA ASN A 218 23.66 6.66 -2.35
C ASN A 218 24.47 5.35 -2.24
N ARG A 219 25.17 4.93 -3.31
CA ARG A 219 26.04 3.74 -3.28
C ARG A 219 27.23 3.91 -2.33
N HIS A 220 27.72 5.13 -2.13
CA HIS A 220 28.80 5.43 -1.18
C HIS A 220 28.33 5.57 0.28
N GLN A 221 27.04 5.86 0.51
CA GLN A 221 26.44 5.85 1.85
C GLN A 221 26.07 4.43 2.33
N TYR A 222 26.02 3.45 1.43
CA TYR A 222 25.83 2.05 1.79
C TYR A 222 27.15 1.47 2.32
N VAL A 223 27.37 1.53 3.63
CA VAL A 223 28.39 0.73 4.31
C VAL A 223 27.81 -0.67 4.48
N PRO A 224 28.30 -1.70 3.77
CA PRO A 224 27.81 -3.06 3.96
C PRO A 224 28.15 -3.52 5.38
N ALA A 225 27.18 -4.14 6.07
CA ALA A 225 27.34 -4.66 7.44
C ALA A 225 28.52 -5.63 7.61
N GLU A 226 29.03 -6.22 6.52
CA GLU A 226 30.23 -7.05 6.52
C GLU A 226 31.53 -6.28 6.88
N ARG A 227 31.59 -4.96 6.65
CA ARG A 227 32.76 -4.14 7.03
C ARG A 227 32.84 -3.84 8.53
N GLU A 228 31.72 -3.82 9.24
CA GLU A 228 31.72 -3.59 10.70
C GLU A 228 32.12 -4.84 11.48
N LEU A 229 31.79 -6.04 10.97
CA LEU A 229 32.17 -7.31 11.60
C LEU A 229 33.68 -7.61 11.48
N THR A 230 34.32 -7.14 10.41
CA THR A 230 35.76 -7.35 10.19
C THR A 230 36.65 -6.38 10.98
N THR A 231 36.14 -5.21 11.38
CA THR A 231 36.88 -4.29 12.26
C THR A 231 36.79 -4.72 13.72
N THR A 232 35.62 -5.18 14.19
CA THR A 232 35.48 -5.66 15.57
C THR A 232 36.27 -6.94 15.86
N ASP A 233 36.41 -7.85 14.90
CA ASP A 233 37.23 -9.07 15.08
C ASP A 233 38.74 -8.81 15.00
N LYS A 234 39.17 -7.72 14.35
CA LYS A 234 40.58 -7.29 14.35
C LYS A 234 40.97 -6.56 15.63
N GLU A 235 40.06 -5.77 16.20
CA GLU A 235 40.31 -5.09 17.48
C GLU A 235 40.17 -6.02 18.69
N ARG A 236 39.46 -7.15 18.58
CA ARG A 236 39.38 -8.16 19.65
C ARG A 236 40.58 -9.11 19.69
N ASN A 237 41.41 -9.14 18.63
CA ASN A 237 42.53 -10.06 18.46
C ASN A 237 43.91 -9.34 18.34
N ALA A 238 43.98 -8.05 18.68
CA ALA A 238 45.21 -7.26 18.78
C ALA A 238 45.38 -6.77 20.22
#